data_AF-A0A968QDX8-F1
#
_entry.id   AF-A0A968QDX8-F1
#
_cell.length_a   1.000
_cell.length_b   1.000
_cell.length_c   1.000
_cell.angle_alpha   90.00
_cell.angle_beta   90.00
_cell.angle_gamma   90.00
#
_symmetry.space_group_name_H-M   'P 1'
#
loop_
_entity.id
_entity.type
_entity.pdbx_description
1 polymer ?
#
loop_
_entity_poly.entity_id
_entity_poly.type
_entity_poly.pdbx_seq_one_letter_code
_entity_poly.pdbx_strand_id
1 'polypeptide(L)'
;MDIITTAIIAALAALSKDAINDSYNALKSALKKKFGSESEVVNSVEGLEKKPDSKGRQATLQEEIENAKVNDDAEIVQLAQDLLNKLKNEPGGQQIINQTQTNTASGNTVAGDFKFSPVQEGIKKP
;
A
#
# COMPACT_ATOMS: atom_id res chain seq x y z
N MET A 1 -3.68 -5.37 0.87
CA MET A 1 -2.41 -4.77 0.43
C MET A 1 -1.29 -5.68 0.85
N ASP A 2 -0.39 -6.03 -0.06
CA ASP A 2 0.74 -6.90 0.21
C ASP A 2 1.83 -6.18 1.05
N ILE A 3 2.81 -6.96 1.52
CA ILE A 3 3.86 -6.47 2.40
C ILE A 3 4.79 -5.45 1.72
N ILE A 4 5.06 -5.62 0.42
CA ILE A 4 6.00 -4.78 -0.33
C ILE A 4 5.37 -3.41 -0.59
N THR A 5 4.12 -3.40 -1.08
CA THR A 5 3.34 -2.16 -1.25
C THR A 5 3.18 -1.42 0.07
N THR A 6 2.87 -2.15 1.16
CA THR A 6 2.76 -1.56 2.50
C THR A 6 4.08 -0.92 2.94
N ALA A 7 5.20 -1.63 2.77
CA ALA A 7 6.53 -1.16 3.15
C ALA A 7 6.92 0.11 2.40
N ILE A 8 6.68 0.16 1.08
CA ILE A 8 6.98 1.31 0.24
C ILE A 8 6.14 2.52 0.68
N ILE A 9 4.82 2.39 0.78
CA ILE A 9 3.94 3.51 1.16
C ILE A 9 4.29 4.03 2.56
N ALA A 10 4.46 3.13 3.53
CA ALA A 10 4.77 3.51 4.90
C ALA A 10 6.15 4.17 5.02
N ALA A 11 7.15 3.69 4.26
CA ALA A 11 8.46 4.31 4.21
C ALA A 11 8.44 5.69 3.58
N LEU A 12 7.67 5.90 2.50
CA LEU A 12 7.51 7.23 1.88
C LEU A 12 6.94 8.27 2.85
N ALA A 13 6.03 7.87 3.73
CA ALA A 13 5.50 8.72 4.80
C ALA A 13 6.51 9.02 5.92
N ALA A 14 7.64 8.32 5.96
CA ALA A 14 8.66 8.39 7.01
C ALA A 14 10.08 8.66 6.48
N LEU A 15 10.24 9.09 5.22
CA LEU A 15 11.55 9.30 4.57
C LEU A 15 12.43 10.37 5.23
N SER A 16 11.88 11.19 6.13
CA SER A 16 12.65 12.15 6.92
C SER A 16 13.59 11.51 7.95
N LYS A 17 13.60 10.17 8.05
CA LYS A 17 14.43 9.39 8.98
C LYS A 17 15.50 8.64 8.20
N ASP A 18 16.78 8.93 8.49
CA ASP A 18 17.93 8.36 7.76
C ASP A 18 17.91 6.83 7.71
N ALA A 19 17.60 6.17 8.84
CA ALA A 19 17.51 4.71 8.93
C ALA A 19 16.43 4.09 7.99
N ILE A 20 15.38 4.85 7.69
CA ILE A 20 14.30 4.46 6.79
C ILE A 20 14.73 4.70 5.34
N ASN A 21 15.38 5.84 5.06
CA ASN A 21 15.87 6.19 3.73
C ASN A 21 16.85 5.13 3.19
N ASP A 22 17.84 4.69 3.98
CA ASP A 22 18.80 3.67 3.54
C ASP A 22 18.12 2.34 3.19
N SER A 23 17.17 1.92 4.03
CA SER A 23 16.45 0.66 3.87
C SER A 23 15.47 0.69 2.70
N TYR A 24 14.84 1.84 2.49
CA TYR A 24 14.00 2.11 1.33
C TYR A 24 14.82 2.07 0.03
N ASN A 25 15.98 2.73 0.00
CA ASN A 25 16.87 2.72 -1.15
C ASN A 25 17.41 1.31 -1.45
N ALA A 26 17.68 0.50 -0.42
CA ALA A 26 18.06 -0.91 -0.59
C ALA A 26 16.95 -1.72 -1.28
N LEU A 27 15.70 -1.61 -0.80
CA LEU A 27 14.54 -2.26 -1.42
C LEU A 27 14.34 -1.80 -2.86
N LYS A 28 14.38 -0.49 -3.12
CA LYS A 28 14.25 0.07 -4.48
C LYS A 28 15.36 -0.41 -5.41
N SER A 29 16.60 -0.46 -4.93
CA SER A 29 17.75 -0.96 -5.69
C SER A 29 17.60 -2.44 -6.04
N ALA A 30 17.09 -3.24 -5.11
CA ALA A 30 16.82 -4.66 -5.35
C ALA A 30 15.73 -4.85 -6.41
N LEU A 31 14.64 -4.06 -6.36
CA LEU A 31 13.61 -4.06 -7.39
C LEU A 31 14.19 -3.71 -8.78
N LYS A 32 15.03 -2.66 -8.86
CA LYS A 32 15.71 -2.29 -10.11
C LYS A 32 16.62 -3.39 -10.64
N LYS A 33 17.36 -4.07 -9.75
CA LYS A 33 18.27 -5.15 -10.12
C LYS A 33 17.53 -6.39 -10.63
N LYS A 34 16.39 -6.73 -10.02
CA LYS A 34 15.62 -7.95 -10.35
C LYS A 34 14.73 -7.76 -11.58
N PHE A 35 13.99 -6.65 -11.65
CA PHE A 35 12.98 -6.42 -12.68
C PHE A 35 13.47 -5.51 -13.81
N GLY A 36 14.57 -4.79 -13.59
CA GLY A 36 15.10 -3.80 -14.52
C GLY A 36 14.60 -2.39 -14.22
N SER A 37 15.46 -1.40 -14.47
CA SER A 37 15.18 0.01 -14.17
C SER A 37 14.00 0.61 -14.95
N GLU A 38 13.63 0.02 -16.09
CA GLU A 38 12.51 0.47 -16.93
C GLU A 38 11.23 -0.37 -16.73
N SER A 39 11.23 -1.30 -15.78
CA SER A 39 10.06 -2.13 -15.49
C SER A 39 8.88 -1.34 -14.93
N GLU A 40 7.66 -1.84 -15.14
CA GLU A 40 6.43 -1.24 -14.62
C GLU A 40 6.43 -1.18 -13.08
N VAL A 41 7.01 -2.18 -12.41
CA VAL A 41 7.23 -2.17 -10.95
C VAL A 41 8.11 -0.99 -10.53
N VAL A 42 9.26 -0.77 -11.19
CA VAL A 42 10.15 0.34 -10.82
C VAL A 42 9.51 1.69 -11.16
N ASN A 43 8.86 1.80 -12.32
CA ASN A 43 8.17 3.01 -12.75
C ASN A 43 7.03 3.39 -11.80
N SER A 44 6.28 2.41 -11.29
CA SER A 44 5.19 2.64 -10.33
C SER A 44 5.74 3.10 -8.96
N VAL A 45 6.87 2.55 -8.50
CA VAL A 45 7.57 3.05 -7.29
C VAL A 45 8.01 4.50 -7.47
N GLU A 46 8.68 4.83 -8.57
CA GLU A 46 9.15 6.21 -8.84
C GLU A 46 8.00 7.19 -9.08
N GLY A 47 6.91 6.72 -9.69
CA GLY A 47 5.66 7.45 -9.78
C GLY A 47 5.11 7.77 -8.39
N LEU A 48 5.06 6.78 -7.50
CA LEU A 48 4.54 6.95 -6.15
C LEU A 48 5.42 7.86 -5.29
N GLU A 49 6.75 7.80 -5.40
CA GLU A 49 7.68 8.74 -4.73
C GLU A 49 7.34 10.20 -4.99
N LYS A 50 6.95 10.53 -6.23
CA LYS A 50 6.59 11.90 -6.63
C LYS A 50 5.26 12.36 -6.03
N LYS A 51 4.39 11.44 -5.60
CA LYS A 51 3.10 11.75 -4.99
C LYS A 51 2.66 10.64 -4.03
N PRO A 52 3.28 10.54 -2.84
CA PRO A 52 3.10 9.41 -1.92
C PRO A 52 1.65 9.19 -1.47
N ASP A 53 0.88 10.28 -1.35
CA ASP A 53 -0.52 10.24 -0.91
C ASP A 53 -1.53 9.88 -2.02
N SER A 54 -1.05 9.66 -3.27
CA SER A 54 -1.92 9.35 -4.39
C SER A 54 -2.46 7.93 -4.32
N LYS A 55 -3.74 7.79 -3.96
CA LYS A 55 -4.44 6.49 -3.98
C LYS A 55 -4.34 5.76 -5.31
N GLY A 56 -4.46 6.47 -6.43
CA GLY A 56 -4.28 5.88 -7.76
C GLY A 56 -2.89 5.28 -7.95
N ARG A 57 -1.82 5.99 -7.57
CA ARG A 57 -0.45 5.46 -7.70
C ARG A 57 -0.15 4.33 -6.70
N GLN A 58 -0.76 4.35 -5.52
CA GLN A 58 -0.70 3.25 -4.56
C GLN A 58 -1.34 1.98 -5.15
N ALA A 59 -2.50 2.12 -5.79
CA ALA A 59 -3.18 1.02 -6.46
C ALA A 59 -2.37 0.48 -7.66
N THR A 60 -1.82 1.37 -8.50
CA THR A 60 -0.94 0.97 -9.60
C THR A 60 0.28 0.19 -9.09
N LEU A 61 0.96 0.65 -8.04
CA LEU A 61 2.08 -0.10 -7.45
C LEU A 61 1.66 -1.51 -7.02
N GLN A 62 0.51 -1.63 -6.34
CA GLN A 62 0.00 -2.93 -5.91
C GLN A 62 -0.27 -3.85 -7.11
N GLU A 63 -0.94 -3.33 -8.14
CA GLU A 63 -1.22 -4.05 -9.38
C GLU A 63 0.06 -4.55 -10.06
N GLU A 64 1.06 -3.69 -10.21
CA GLU A 64 2.34 -4.09 -10.82
C GLU A 64 3.10 -5.14 -9.99
N ILE A 65 3.03 -5.04 -8.66
CA ILE A 65 3.63 -6.01 -7.75
C ILE A 65 2.97 -7.38 -7.88
N GLU A 66 1.65 -7.42 -8.02
CA GLU A 66 0.89 -8.66 -8.25
C GLU A 66 1.16 -9.24 -9.64
N ASN A 67 1.13 -8.41 -10.69
CA ASN A 67 1.36 -8.82 -12.08
C ASN A 67 2.78 -9.39 -12.31
N ALA A 68 3.80 -8.71 -11.77
CA ALA A 68 5.18 -9.17 -11.87
C ALA A 68 5.54 -10.26 -10.84
N LYS A 69 4.58 -10.69 -10.02
CA LYS A 69 4.77 -11.69 -8.94
C LYS A 69 5.94 -11.36 -8.03
N VAL A 70 6.11 -10.08 -7.71
CA VAL A 70 7.22 -9.62 -6.86
C VAL A 70 7.13 -10.26 -5.46
N ASN A 71 5.93 -10.58 -5.01
CA ASN A 71 5.68 -11.30 -3.76
C ASN A 71 6.29 -12.71 -3.71
N ASP A 72 6.66 -13.31 -4.85
CA ASP A 72 7.33 -14.62 -4.90
C ASP A 72 8.85 -14.49 -4.72
N ASP A 73 9.42 -13.28 -4.80
CA ASP A 73 10.84 -13.04 -4.59
C ASP A 73 11.15 -12.86 -3.09
N ALA A 74 11.71 -13.92 -2.50
CA ALA A 74 12.03 -13.96 -1.08
C ALA A 74 13.01 -12.86 -0.63
N GLU A 75 13.93 -12.42 -1.50
CA GLU A 75 14.87 -11.34 -1.18
C GLU A 75 14.14 -10.01 -1.07
N ILE A 76 13.22 -9.73 -2.01
CA ILE A 76 12.41 -8.51 -1.99
C ILE A 76 11.45 -8.49 -0.79
N VAL A 77 10.79 -9.62 -0.52
CA VAL A 77 9.90 -9.76 0.64
C VAL A 77 10.66 -9.54 1.95
N GLN A 78 11.88 -10.09 2.07
CA GLN A 78 12.70 -9.89 3.26
C GLN A 78 13.11 -8.42 3.42
N LEU A 79 13.55 -7.75 2.35
CA LEU A 79 13.91 -6.33 2.40
C LEU A 79 12.70 -5.44 2.78
N ALA A 80 11.51 -5.76 2.28
CA ALA A 80 10.28 -5.08 2.67
C ALA A 80 9.94 -5.30 4.15
N GLN A 81 10.09 -6.53 4.64
CA GLN A 81 9.88 -6.86 6.05
C GLN A 81 10.87 -6.15 6.97
N ASP A 82 12.15 -6.07 6.58
CA ASP A 82 13.19 -5.37 7.33
C ASP A 82 12.93 -3.86 7.38
N LEU A 83 12.48 -3.27 6.28
CA LEU A 83 12.06 -1.87 6.20
C LEU A 83 10.89 -1.59 7.16
N LEU A 84 9.87 -2.45 7.18
CA LEU A 84 8.74 -2.33 8.11
C LEU A 84 9.19 -2.50 9.58
N ASN A 85 10.11 -3.42 9.85
CA ASN A 85 10.64 -3.63 11.20
C ASN A 85 11.42 -2.40 11.70
N LYS A 86 12.25 -1.80 10.85
CA LYS A 86 12.94 -0.54 11.17
C LYS A 86 11.94 0.59 11.41
N LEU A 87 10.93 0.71 10.55
CA LEU A 87 9.88 1.70 10.74
C LEU A 87 9.10 1.46 12.04
N LYS A 88 8.84 0.22 12.43
CA LYS A 88 8.17 -0.09 13.70
C LYS A 88 8.97 0.37 14.93
N ASN A 89 10.31 0.33 14.86
CA ASN A 89 11.20 0.76 15.94
C ASN A 89 11.31 2.29 16.05
N GLU A 90 10.85 3.01 15.05
CA GLU A 90 10.87 4.46 15.00
C GLU A 90 9.68 5.09 15.75
N PRO A 91 9.85 6.22 16.45
CA PRO A 91 8.74 6.92 17.09
C PRO A 91 7.63 7.24 16.08
N GLY A 92 6.42 6.77 16.37
CA GLY A 92 5.24 6.92 15.50
C GLY A 92 5.17 5.96 14.30
N GLY A 93 6.19 5.13 14.05
CA GLY A 93 6.22 4.32 12.84
C GLY A 93 5.23 3.15 12.83
N GLN A 94 4.92 2.55 13.98
CA GLN A 94 3.82 1.57 14.07
C GLN A 94 2.46 2.19 13.68
N GLN A 95 2.23 3.47 14.00
CA GLN A 95 1.02 4.18 13.59
C GLN A 95 0.99 4.39 12.07
N ILE A 96 2.12 4.75 11.47
CA ILE A 96 2.24 4.91 10.01
C ILE A 96 1.92 3.59 9.29
N ILE A 97 2.49 2.47 9.76
CA ILE A 97 2.23 1.14 9.19
C ILE A 97 0.74 0.80 9.27
N ASN A 98 0.11 1.01 10.44
CA ASN A 98 -1.31 0.70 10.63
C ASN A 98 -2.19 1.56 9.70
N GLN A 99 -1.91 2.85 9.58
CA GLN A 99 -2.66 3.76 8.70
C GLN A 99 -2.57 3.36 7.23
N THR A 100 -1.41 2.88 6.78
CA THR A 100 -1.24 2.36 5.42
C THR A 100 -2.13 1.14 5.17
N GLN A 101 -2.19 0.20 6.12
CA GLN A 101 -3.02 -1.00 6.00
C GLN A 101 -4.52 -0.71 6.09
N THR A 102 -4.96 0.22 6.94
CA THR A 102 -6.39 0.55 7.11
C THR A 102 -6.95 1.34 5.92
N ASN A 103 -6.11 2.09 5.21
CA ASN A 103 -6.52 2.91 4.09
C ASN A 103 -6.92 2.11 2.82
N THR A 104 -6.75 0.78 2.81
CA THR A 104 -7.25 -0.10 1.75
C THR A 104 -8.73 -0.49 1.97
N ALA A 105 -9.32 -0.19 3.13
CA ALA A 105 -10.71 -0.53 3.47
C ALA A 105 -11.69 0.65 3.42
N SER A 106 -11.39 1.72 2.66
CA SER A 106 -12.36 2.80 2.44
C SER A 106 -13.28 2.48 1.26
N GLY A 107 -14.05 1.40 1.40
CA GLY A 107 -15.00 0.91 0.42
C GLY A 107 -16.10 0.02 1.00
N ASN A 108 -16.47 0.24 2.27
CA ASN A 108 -17.80 0.02 2.87
C ASN A 108 -17.68 -0.10 4.39
N THR A 109 -17.85 1.01 5.10
CA THR A 109 -18.32 0.95 6.48
C THR A 109 -19.85 0.88 6.43
N VAL A 110 -20.41 -0.27 6.06
CA VAL A 110 -21.82 -0.56 6.37
C VAL A 110 -21.87 -1.04 7.82
N ALA A 111 -21.57 -0.13 8.73
CA ALA A 111 -21.88 -0.26 10.16
C ALA A 111 -22.90 0.82 10.54
N GLY A 112 -23.91 0.96 9.68
CA GLY A 112 -25.20 1.54 10.03
C GLY A 112 -26.22 0.46 9.77
N ASP A 113 -27.02 0.14 10.77
CA ASP A 113 -28.09 -0.83 10.72
C ASP A 113 -29.13 -0.36 9.66
N PHE A 114 -28.92 -0.69 8.38
CA PHE A 114 -29.86 -0.36 7.32
C PHE A 114 -31.09 -1.27 7.47
N LYS A 115 -32.02 -0.89 8.35
CA LYS A 115 -33.38 -1.40 8.31
C LYS A 115 -34.05 -0.91 7.02
N PHE A 116 -33.88 -1.67 5.96
CA PHE A 116 -34.70 -1.56 4.76
C PHE A 116 -36.10 -2.10 5.11
N SER A 117 -37.02 -1.21 5.44
CA SER A 117 -38.45 -1.50 5.49
C SER A 117 -39.08 -1.00 4.18
N PRO A 118 -39.21 -1.83 3.14
CA PRO A 118 -39.93 -1.42 1.95
C PRO A 118 -41.42 -1.32 2.33
N VAL A 119 -41.93 -0.10 2.52
CA VAL A 119 -43.36 0.13 2.56
C VAL A 119 -43.84 0.09 1.11
N GLN A 120 -44.20 -1.11 0.65
CA GLN A 120 -44.88 -1.27 -0.63
C GLN A 120 -46.34 -0.85 -0.41
N GLU A 121 -46.65 0.44 -0.58
CA GLU A 121 -48.02 0.92 -0.67
C GLU A 121 -48.62 0.36 -1.96
N GLY A 122 -49.36 -0.74 -1.83
CA GLY A 122 -50.18 -1.28 -2.90
C GLY A 122 -51.20 -0.24 -3.34
N ILE A 123 -51.12 0.19 -4.60
CA ILE A 123 -52.12 1.02 -5.25
C ILE A 123 -53.47 0.29 -5.15
N LYS A 124 -54.38 0.81 -4.32
CA LYS A 124 -55.78 0.37 -4.31
C LYS A 124 -56.45 0.95 -5.56
N LYS A 125 -56.69 0.10 -6.57
CA LYS A 125 -57.53 0.47 -7.72
C LYS A 125 -58.97 0.70 -7.25
N PRO A 126 -59.67 1.72 -7.77
CA PRO A 126 -61.11 1.88 -7.60
C PRO A 126 -61.90 0.82 -8.35
#